data_AF-A0A9R0INV4-F1
#
_entry.id   AF-A0A9R0INV4-F1
#
_cell.length_a   1.000
_cell.length_b   1.000
_cell.length_c   1.000
_cell.angle_alpha   90.00
_cell.angle_beta   90.00
_cell.angle_gamma   90.00
#
_symmetry.space_group_name_H-M   'P 1'
#
loop_
_entity.id
_entity.type
_entity.pdbx_description
1 polymer ?
#
loop_
_entity_poly.entity_id
_entity_poly.type
_entity_poly.pdbx_seq_one_letter_code
_entity_poly.pdbx_strand_id
1 'polypeptide(L)'
;MANIPKLHPATTVANIKTCILVTLDYEGTQYNNWSTLMQLHCRAHMVLDHIIPAAPPSPTTESEADKVAAKAMWQRLDDIVRQWIYGTISNDLLNTILDQEDSALDAWNRLVRLFQSNKSARSLHLDTLFTTTKLDQFSGIKPYCTCIKVLSDNLRSVGAPVSNDIMVLRLLQGLTAKYKSFRTNVQHRVPLPRSRRSALCWNSKRTPV
;
A
#
# COMPACT_ATOMS: atom_id res chain seq x y z
N MET A 1 43.13 12.99 -20.92
CA MET A 1 41.68 13.24 -20.77
C MET A 1 41.31 12.83 -19.36
N ALA A 2 40.84 13.77 -18.52
CA ALA A 2 40.48 13.46 -17.14
C ALA A 2 39.28 12.51 -17.12
N ASN A 3 39.41 11.38 -16.45
CA ASN A 3 38.35 10.39 -16.29
C ASN A 3 37.31 10.98 -15.33
N ILE A 4 36.24 11.56 -15.88
CA ILE A 4 35.17 12.15 -15.06
C ILE A 4 34.51 10.98 -14.30
N PRO A 5 34.51 10.98 -12.95
CA PRO A 5 33.90 9.89 -12.21
C PRO A 5 32.42 9.80 -12.58
N LYS A 6 32.01 8.63 -13.06
CA LYS A 6 30.63 8.36 -13.49
C LYS A 6 29.72 8.55 -12.29
N LEU A 7 28.91 9.61 -12.31
CA LEU A 7 28.06 9.99 -11.20
C LEU A 7 27.00 8.91 -10.96
N HIS A 8 26.78 8.52 -9.71
CA HIS A 8 25.79 7.49 -9.38
C HIS A 8 24.37 8.04 -9.58
N PRO A 9 23.43 7.30 -10.22
CA PRO A 9 22.08 7.79 -10.50
C PRO A 9 21.28 8.24 -9.28
N ALA A 10 21.54 7.68 -8.10
CA ALA A 10 20.89 8.13 -6.86
C ALA A 10 21.26 9.57 -6.47
N THR A 11 22.47 10.02 -6.82
CA THR A 11 22.97 11.36 -6.45
C THR A 11 22.34 12.49 -7.26
N THR A 12 21.61 12.18 -8.34
CA THR A 12 20.92 13.19 -9.17
C THR A 12 19.53 13.54 -8.69
N VAL A 13 19.00 12.82 -7.69
CA VAL A 13 17.64 13.06 -7.17
C VAL A 13 17.68 14.17 -6.12
N ALA A 14 17.31 15.39 -6.53
CA ALA A 14 17.28 16.54 -5.64
C ALA A 14 16.06 16.56 -4.71
N ASN A 15 14.91 16.03 -5.14
CA ASN A 15 13.68 16.03 -4.36
C ASN A 15 12.88 14.73 -4.59
N ILE A 16 12.90 13.84 -3.61
CA ILE A 16 12.17 12.56 -3.68
C ILE A 16 10.66 12.74 -3.84
N LYS A 17 10.09 13.83 -3.34
CA LYS A 17 8.64 14.07 -3.36
C LYS A 17 8.10 14.28 -4.78
N THR A 18 8.94 14.63 -5.75
CA THR A 18 8.52 14.70 -7.17
C THR A 18 8.48 13.33 -7.84
N CYS A 19 9.19 12.34 -7.28
CA CYS A 19 9.22 10.97 -7.77
C CYS A 19 8.16 10.10 -7.09
N ILE A 20 7.97 10.28 -5.78
CA ILE A 20 6.99 9.55 -4.97
C ILE A 20 6.00 10.57 -4.39
N LEU A 21 4.84 10.70 -5.03
CA LEU A 21 3.79 11.65 -4.64
C LEU A 21 2.95 11.18 -3.44
N VAL A 22 3.19 9.96 -2.96
CA VAL A 22 2.47 9.37 -1.83
C VAL A 22 3.26 9.67 -0.55
N THR A 23 2.61 10.33 0.41
CA THR A 23 3.12 10.46 1.77
C THR A 23 2.55 9.35 2.64
N LEU A 24 3.40 8.56 3.27
CA LEU A 24 2.99 7.55 4.24
C LEU A 24 2.68 8.21 5.59
N ASP A 25 1.55 7.85 6.19
CA ASP A 25 1.11 8.32 7.50
C ASP A 25 0.88 7.15 8.47
N TYR A 26 0.57 7.46 9.72
CA TYR A 26 0.37 6.46 10.78
C TYR A 26 -0.85 5.55 10.53
N GLU A 27 -1.85 6.05 9.80
CA GLU A 27 -3.01 5.27 9.34
C GLU A 27 -2.56 4.16 8.36
N GLY A 28 -1.52 4.43 7.58
CA GLY A 28 -0.87 3.47 6.71
C GLY A 28 -1.72 3.02 5.54
N THR A 29 -2.84 3.70 5.26
CA THR A 29 -3.80 3.30 4.20
C THR A 29 -3.10 2.99 2.88
N GLN A 30 -2.08 3.81 2.57
CA GLN A 30 -1.29 3.74 1.35
C GLN A 30 0.05 3.00 1.50
N TYR A 31 0.29 2.29 2.61
CA TYR A 31 1.57 1.59 2.86
C TYR A 31 1.99 0.69 1.70
N ASN A 32 1.08 -0.09 1.11
CA ASN A 32 1.40 -0.96 -0.02
C ASN A 32 1.81 -0.15 -1.27
N ASN A 33 1.11 0.95 -1.55
CA ASN A 33 1.43 1.82 -2.68
C ASN A 33 2.80 2.49 -2.45
N TRP A 34 2.99 3.08 -1.27
CA TRP A 34 4.23 3.74 -0.88
C TRP A 34 5.43 2.78 -0.93
N SER A 35 5.32 1.61 -0.31
CA SER A 35 6.42 0.62 -0.28
C SER A 35 6.76 0.09 -1.68
N THR A 36 5.76 -0.12 -2.53
CA THR A 36 5.96 -0.50 -3.94
C THR A 36 6.68 0.60 -4.71
N LEU A 37 6.24 1.86 -4.58
CA LEU A 37 6.85 3.00 -5.26
C LEU A 37 8.28 3.25 -4.78
N MET A 38 8.54 3.13 -3.48
CA MET A 38 9.88 3.28 -2.90
C MET A 38 10.84 2.21 -3.43
N GLN A 39 10.42 0.93 -3.45
CA GLN A 39 11.23 -0.14 -4.01
C GLN A 39 11.49 0.05 -5.51
N LEU A 40 10.48 0.49 -6.28
CA LEU A 40 10.65 0.77 -7.70
C LEU A 40 11.65 1.90 -7.93
N HIS A 41 11.58 2.96 -7.13
CA HIS A 41 12.53 4.07 -7.17
C HIS A 41 13.95 3.59 -6.83
N CYS A 42 14.14 2.88 -5.73
CA CYS A 42 15.46 2.35 -5.35
C CYS A 42 16.05 1.44 -6.43
N ARG A 43 15.22 0.62 -7.09
CA ARG A 43 15.65 -0.23 -8.21
C ARG A 43 16.09 0.60 -9.43
N ALA A 44 15.33 1.62 -9.80
CA ALA A 44 15.66 2.51 -10.92
C ALA A 44 16.97 3.28 -10.68
N HIS A 45 17.31 3.54 -9.41
CA HIS A 45 18.51 4.25 -9.01
C HIS A 45 19.66 3.35 -8.53
N MET A 46 19.56 2.02 -8.72
CA MET A 46 20.58 1.03 -8.36
C MET A 46 20.98 1.02 -6.87
N VAL A 47 20.01 1.25 -5.98
CA VAL A 47 20.22 1.29 -4.51
C VAL A 47 19.24 0.38 -3.76
N LEU A 48 18.61 -0.58 -4.44
CA LEU A 48 17.65 -1.50 -3.81
C LEU A 48 18.29 -2.30 -2.66
N ASP A 49 19.57 -2.61 -2.77
CA ASP A 49 20.32 -3.40 -1.79
C ASP A 49 20.43 -2.72 -0.41
N HIS A 50 20.22 -1.39 -0.34
CA HIS A 50 20.17 -0.64 0.91
C HIS A 50 18.91 -0.88 1.74
N ILE A 51 17.82 -1.34 1.13
CA ILE A 51 16.55 -1.63 1.82
C ILE A 51 16.17 -3.11 1.76
N ILE A 52 16.69 -3.84 0.78
CA ILE A 52 16.49 -5.28 0.61
C ILE A 52 17.85 -5.86 0.19
N PRO A 53 18.72 -6.23 1.15
CA PRO A 53 20.04 -6.74 0.84
C PRO A 53 19.94 -8.01 0.02
N ALA A 54 20.61 -8.04 -1.14
CA ALA A 54 20.85 -9.26 -1.87
C ALA A 54 21.78 -10.20 -1.07
N ALA A 55 21.80 -11.48 -1.42
CA ALA A 55 22.76 -12.43 -0.84
C ALA A 55 24.20 -11.89 -0.95
N PRO A 56 25.05 -12.09 0.07
CA PRO A 56 26.38 -11.51 0.08
C PRO A 56 27.17 -11.95 -1.16
N PRO A 57 27.83 -11.02 -1.86
CA PRO A 57 28.67 -11.37 -3.00
C PRO A 57 29.84 -12.25 -2.55
N SER A 58 30.29 -13.13 -3.44
CA SER A 58 31.50 -13.93 -3.23
C SER A 58 32.71 -13.02 -2.98
N PRO A 59 33.69 -13.45 -2.16
CA PRO A 59 34.81 -12.58 -1.80
C PRO A 59 35.64 -12.20 -3.04
N THR A 60 35.54 -10.93 -3.44
CA THR A 60 36.37 -10.37 -4.51
C THR A 60 37.73 -9.94 -3.95
N THR A 61 38.79 -10.23 -4.69
CA THR A 61 40.17 -9.84 -4.37
C THR A 61 40.38 -8.37 -4.73
N GLU A 62 39.88 -7.46 -3.89
CA GLU A 62 40.03 -6.01 -4.09
C GLU A 62 41.18 -5.44 -3.23
N SER A 63 41.84 -4.39 -3.76
CA SER A 63 42.86 -3.63 -3.03
C SER A 63 42.27 -2.90 -1.83
N GLU A 64 43.05 -2.66 -0.77
CA GLU A 64 42.58 -1.92 0.41
C GLU A 64 42.11 -0.50 0.10
N ALA A 65 42.73 0.17 -0.89
CA ALA A 65 42.29 1.50 -1.31
C ALA A 65 40.90 1.48 -1.97
N ASP A 66 40.60 0.45 -2.75
CA ASP A 66 39.31 0.30 -3.45
C ASP A 66 38.19 -0.01 -2.45
N LYS A 67 38.47 -0.82 -1.41
CA LYS A 67 37.53 -1.11 -0.33
C LYS A 67 37.13 0.13 0.46
N VAL A 68 38.08 1.02 0.77
CA VAL A 68 37.80 2.27 1.50
C VAL A 68 36.91 3.19 0.66
N ALA A 69 37.22 3.35 -0.64
CA ALA A 69 36.41 4.16 -1.55
C ALA A 69 35.00 3.58 -1.75
N ALA A 70 34.88 2.25 -1.90
CA ALA A 70 33.62 1.55 -2.00
C ALA A 70 32.76 1.71 -0.74
N LYS A 71 33.37 1.59 0.45
CA LYS A 71 32.69 1.82 1.73
C LYS A 71 32.17 3.25 1.87
N ALA A 72 32.97 4.24 1.49
CA ALA A 72 32.55 5.65 1.53
C ALA A 72 31.39 5.93 0.56
N MET A 73 31.43 5.34 -0.65
CA MET A 73 30.34 5.44 -1.62
C MET A 73 29.07 4.76 -1.09
N TRP A 74 29.20 3.56 -0.51
CA TRP A 74 28.08 2.84 0.10
C TRP A 74 27.41 3.67 1.18
N GLN A 75 28.17 4.22 2.12
CA GLN A 75 27.61 5.06 3.19
C GLN A 75 26.86 6.28 2.62
N ARG A 76 27.42 6.92 1.60
CA ARG A 76 26.78 8.06 0.94
C ARG A 76 25.45 7.67 0.29
N LEU A 77 25.38 6.51 -0.37
CA LEU A 77 24.15 6.01 -0.98
C LEU A 77 23.13 5.63 0.09
N ASP A 78 23.58 5.05 1.20
CA ASP A 78 22.74 4.72 2.35
C ASP A 78 22.05 5.97 2.92
N ASP A 79 22.81 7.05 3.14
CA ASP A 79 22.28 8.33 3.62
C ASP A 79 21.25 8.94 2.65
N ILE A 80 21.47 8.82 1.34
CA ILE A 80 20.53 9.29 0.32
C ILE A 80 19.20 8.51 0.41
N VAL A 81 19.27 7.17 0.49
CA VAL A 81 18.07 6.33 0.60
C VAL A 81 17.33 6.59 1.91
N ARG A 82 18.07 6.75 3.01
CA ARG A 82 17.51 7.12 4.32
C ARG A 82 16.79 8.48 4.25
N GLN A 83 17.39 9.46 3.58
CA GLN A 83 16.76 10.76 3.34
C GLN A 83 15.49 10.63 2.47
N TRP A 84 15.46 9.73 1.48
CA TRP A 84 14.26 9.46 0.69
C TRP A 84 13.12 8.85 1.51
N ILE A 85 13.43 7.90 2.40
CA ILE A 85 12.46 7.32 3.33
C ILE A 85 11.87 8.42 4.19
N TYR A 86 12.71 9.20 4.88
CA TYR A 86 12.25 10.31 5.73
C TYR A 86 11.50 11.40 4.96
N GLY A 87 11.89 11.66 3.72
CA GLY A 87 11.23 12.66 2.87
C GLY A 87 9.84 12.26 2.37
N THR A 88 9.46 10.98 2.47
CA THR A 88 8.18 10.45 1.94
C THR A 88 7.21 9.95 3.03
N ILE A 89 7.54 10.19 4.30
CA ILE A 89 6.67 9.89 5.45
C ILE A 89 6.16 11.17 6.11
N SER A 90 5.09 11.07 6.89
CA SER A 90 4.58 12.18 7.70
C SER A 90 5.55 12.53 8.83
N ASN A 91 5.48 13.77 9.34
CA ASN A 91 6.31 14.19 10.46
C ASN A 91 6.10 13.33 11.72
N ASP A 92 4.88 12.86 11.96
CA ASP A 92 4.58 12.00 13.12
C ASP A 92 5.31 10.66 13.03
N LEU A 93 5.32 10.05 11.83
CA LEU A 93 6.10 8.83 11.59
C LEU A 93 7.59 9.09 11.68
N LEU A 94 8.07 10.20 11.10
CA LEU A 94 9.47 10.60 11.17
C LEU A 94 9.93 10.68 12.62
N ASN A 95 9.22 11.43 13.47
CA ASN A 95 9.54 11.57 14.89
C ASN A 95 9.51 10.23 15.66
N THR A 96 8.79 9.23 15.15
CA THR A 96 8.69 7.91 15.77
C THR A 96 9.86 6.99 15.38
N ILE A 97 10.35 7.07 14.14
CA ILE A 97 11.36 6.13 13.62
C ILE A 97 12.75 6.73 13.47
N LEU A 98 12.89 8.06 13.50
CA LEU A 98 14.14 8.76 13.24
C LEU A 98 15.18 8.38 14.28
N ASP A 99 16.31 7.89 13.80
CA ASP A 99 17.47 7.51 14.59
C ASP A 99 18.74 7.91 13.83
N GLN A 100 19.74 8.42 14.55
CA GLN A 100 20.95 8.99 13.97
C GLN A 100 21.89 7.89 13.46
N GLU A 101 21.94 6.76 14.17
CA GLU A 101 22.85 5.65 13.90
C GLU A 101 22.23 4.59 12.95
N ASP A 102 20.95 4.73 12.60
CA ASP A 102 20.23 3.78 11.75
C ASP A 102 20.73 3.82 10.29
N SER A 103 20.90 2.65 9.69
CA SER A 103 21.04 2.53 8.24
C SER A 103 19.69 2.75 7.53
N ALA A 104 19.72 2.92 6.20
CA ALA A 104 18.50 2.91 5.40
C ALA A 104 17.66 1.63 5.60
N LEU A 105 18.34 0.49 5.78
CA LEU A 105 17.71 -0.80 6.04
C LEU A 105 16.96 -0.82 7.38
N ASP A 106 17.55 -0.23 8.42
CA ASP A 106 16.95 -0.19 9.75
C ASP A 106 15.68 0.67 9.75
N ALA A 107 15.76 1.86 9.16
CA ALA A 107 14.60 2.75 8.97
C ALA A 107 13.48 2.06 8.18
N TRP A 108 13.82 1.38 7.08
CA TRP A 108 12.88 0.59 6.29
C TRP A 108 12.24 -0.53 7.12
N ASN A 109 13.03 -1.31 7.85
CA ASN A 109 12.55 -2.42 8.68
C ASN A 109 11.69 -1.96 9.87
N ARG A 110 11.94 -0.77 10.44
CA ARG A 110 11.07 -0.18 11.46
C ARG A 110 9.68 0.11 10.88
N LEU A 111 9.60 0.74 9.70
CA LEU A 111 8.33 0.97 9.01
C LEU A 111 7.62 -0.34 8.66
N VAL A 112 8.36 -1.30 8.09
CA VAL A 112 7.83 -2.62 7.76
C VAL A 112 7.23 -3.29 9.01
N ARG A 113 7.93 -3.31 10.15
CA ARG A 113 7.43 -3.87 11.40
C ARG A 113 6.20 -3.12 11.94
N LEU A 114 6.19 -1.79 11.86
CA LEU A 114 5.07 -0.97 12.31
C LEU A 114 3.78 -1.32 11.54
N PHE A 115 3.87 -1.44 10.21
CA PHE A 115 2.71 -1.74 9.38
C PHE A 115 2.39 -3.25 9.26
N GLN A 116 3.38 -4.14 9.44
CA GLN A 116 3.14 -5.58 9.53
C GLN A 116 2.51 -6.00 10.86
N SER A 117 2.98 -5.46 12.00
CA SER A 117 2.39 -5.77 13.31
C SER A 117 0.93 -5.32 13.41
N ASN A 118 0.57 -4.22 12.74
CA ASN A 118 -0.80 -3.72 12.66
C ASN A 118 -1.65 -4.45 11.59
N LYS A 119 -1.09 -5.36 10.80
CA LYS A 119 -1.83 -6.01 9.71
C LYS A 119 -3.06 -6.77 10.21
N SER A 120 -2.92 -7.51 11.33
CA SER A 120 -4.02 -8.27 11.93
C SER A 120 -5.09 -7.36 12.52
N ALA A 121 -4.69 -6.34 13.29
CA ALA A 121 -5.62 -5.39 13.90
C ALA A 121 -6.36 -4.56 12.82
N ARG A 122 -5.66 -4.12 11.78
CA ARG A 122 -6.26 -3.42 10.64
C ARG A 122 -7.16 -4.32 9.80
N SER A 123 -6.79 -5.58 9.60
CA SER A 123 -7.68 -6.55 8.95
C SER A 123 -8.97 -6.71 9.75
N LEU A 124 -8.88 -6.83 11.08
CA LEU A 124 -10.05 -6.93 11.96
C LEU A 124 -10.91 -5.66 11.93
N HIS A 125 -10.28 -4.48 11.96
CA HIS A 125 -10.98 -3.20 11.88
C HIS A 125 -11.70 -3.03 10.53
N LEU A 126 -11.02 -3.32 9.42
CA LEU A 126 -11.61 -3.28 8.09
C LEU A 126 -12.73 -4.31 7.93
N ASP A 127 -12.58 -5.51 8.51
CA ASP A 127 -13.63 -6.53 8.50
C ASP A 127 -14.84 -6.09 9.33
N THR A 128 -14.61 -5.45 10.48
CA THR A 128 -15.68 -4.84 11.30
C THR A 128 -16.41 -3.76 10.51
N LEU A 129 -15.70 -2.85 9.84
CA LEU A 129 -16.33 -1.84 8.98
C LEU A 129 -17.10 -2.51 7.85
N PHE A 130 -16.50 -3.48 7.18
CA PHE A 130 -17.13 -4.23 6.09
C PHE A 130 -18.44 -4.88 6.55
N THR A 131 -18.46 -5.50 7.73
CA THR A 131 -19.61 -6.21 8.33
C THR A 131 -20.62 -5.34 9.08
N THR A 132 -20.28 -4.08 9.37
CA THR A 132 -21.20 -3.13 10.05
C THR A 132 -21.75 -2.05 9.14
N THR A 133 -21.10 -1.78 7.99
CA THR A 133 -21.54 -0.76 7.03
C THR A 133 -22.93 -1.11 6.47
N LYS A 134 -23.86 -0.16 6.58
CA LYS A 134 -25.27 -0.28 6.18
C LYS A 134 -25.67 0.86 5.24
N LEU A 135 -26.72 0.63 4.46
CA LEU A 135 -27.22 1.60 3.47
C LEU A 135 -27.77 2.88 4.13
N ASP A 136 -28.24 2.80 5.37
CA ASP A 136 -28.76 3.95 6.14
C ASP A 136 -27.72 5.04 6.43
N GLN A 137 -26.43 4.69 6.42
CA GLN A 137 -25.31 5.62 6.58
C GLN A 137 -25.04 6.47 5.32
N PHE A 138 -25.73 6.22 4.21
CA PHE A 138 -25.50 6.86 2.92
C PHE A 138 -26.77 7.45 2.33
N SER A 139 -26.62 8.52 1.54
CA SER A 139 -27.72 9.15 0.81
C SER A 139 -28.28 8.30 -0.35
N GLY A 140 -27.67 7.14 -0.66
CA GLY A 140 -28.17 6.24 -1.69
C GLY A 140 -27.34 4.97 -1.91
N ILE A 141 -27.86 4.09 -2.79
CA ILE A 141 -27.26 2.78 -3.09
C ILE A 141 -25.88 2.91 -3.75
N LYS A 142 -25.69 3.88 -4.66
CA LYS A 142 -24.42 4.04 -5.38
C LYS A 142 -23.25 4.36 -4.43
N PRO A 143 -23.33 5.39 -3.56
CA PRO A 143 -22.30 5.64 -2.54
C PRO A 143 -22.03 4.43 -1.64
N TYR A 144 -23.08 3.74 -1.20
CA TYR A 144 -22.98 2.53 -0.38
C TYR A 144 -22.20 1.42 -1.09
N CYS A 145 -22.56 1.08 -2.34
CA CYS A 145 -21.85 0.07 -3.13
C CYS A 145 -20.38 0.44 -3.37
N THR A 146 -20.10 1.73 -3.62
CA THR A 146 -18.72 2.22 -3.77
C THR A 146 -17.93 2.05 -2.47
N CYS A 147 -18.52 2.40 -1.33
CA CYS A 147 -17.87 2.23 -0.02
C CYS A 147 -17.53 0.76 0.27
N ILE A 148 -18.49 -0.16 0.08
CA ILE A 148 -18.25 -1.61 0.27
C ILE A 148 -17.15 -2.12 -0.67
N LYS A 149 -17.09 -1.62 -1.91
CA LYS A 149 -16.01 -1.97 -2.84
C LYS A 149 -14.65 -1.48 -2.33
N VAL A 150 -14.55 -0.23 -1.88
CA VAL A 150 -13.31 0.33 -1.32
C VAL A 150 -12.86 -0.46 -0.09
N LEU A 151 -13.78 -0.84 0.80
CA LEU A 151 -13.46 -1.70 1.95
C LEU A 151 -12.94 -3.07 1.52
N SER A 152 -13.53 -3.68 0.49
CA SER A 152 -13.05 -4.95 -0.07
C SER A 152 -11.66 -4.83 -0.71
N ASP A 153 -11.40 -3.73 -1.42
CA ASP A 153 -10.09 -3.46 -2.02
C ASP A 153 -9.02 -3.20 -0.93
N ASN A 154 -9.41 -2.54 0.17
CA ASN A 154 -8.55 -2.35 1.34
C ASN A 154 -8.26 -3.66 2.09
N LEU A 155 -9.26 -4.52 2.26
CA LEU A 155 -9.09 -5.86 2.84
C LEU A 155 -8.12 -6.70 2.00
N ARG A 156 -8.21 -6.63 0.67
CA ARG A 156 -7.26 -7.25 -0.25
C ARG A 156 -5.84 -6.70 -0.08
N SER A 157 -5.70 -5.38 0.08
CA SER A 157 -4.39 -4.75 0.24
C SER A 157 -3.70 -5.17 1.56
N VAL A 158 -4.47 -5.43 2.62
CA VAL A 158 -3.93 -6.01 3.87
C VAL A 158 -3.84 -7.54 3.86
N GLY A 159 -3.96 -8.19 2.69
CA GLY A 159 -3.79 -9.64 2.55
C GLY A 159 -4.98 -10.49 3.02
N ALA A 160 -6.15 -9.89 3.20
CA ALA A 160 -7.40 -10.56 3.55
C ALA A 160 -8.45 -10.44 2.41
N PRO A 161 -8.21 -11.05 1.23
CA PRO A 161 -9.12 -10.90 0.09
C PRO A 161 -10.52 -11.48 0.38
N VAL A 162 -11.56 -10.73 0.01
CA VAL A 162 -12.95 -11.14 0.15
C VAL A 162 -13.43 -11.80 -1.15
N SER A 163 -14.15 -12.92 -1.05
CA SER A 163 -14.75 -13.58 -2.22
C SER A 163 -15.93 -12.78 -2.78
N ASN A 164 -16.22 -12.95 -4.07
CA ASN A 164 -17.37 -12.28 -4.70
C ASN A 164 -18.70 -12.65 -4.03
N ASP A 165 -18.84 -13.89 -3.55
CA ASP A 165 -20.06 -14.34 -2.88
C ASP A 165 -20.26 -13.64 -1.54
N ILE A 166 -19.18 -13.51 -0.74
CA ILE A 166 -19.20 -12.74 0.51
C ILE A 166 -19.51 -11.26 0.21
N MET A 167 -18.95 -10.71 -0.86
CA MET A 167 -19.23 -9.33 -1.28
C MET A 167 -20.71 -9.12 -1.62
N VAL A 168 -21.33 -10.04 -2.37
CA VAL A 168 -22.77 -9.99 -2.69
C VAL A 168 -23.62 -10.14 -1.44
N LEU A 169 -23.30 -11.10 -0.57
CA LEU A 169 -24.01 -11.29 0.70
C LEU A 169 -23.93 -10.04 1.57
N ARG A 170 -22.75 -9.41 1.63
CA ARG A 170 -22.54 -8.20 2.41
C ARG A 170 -23.37 -7.02 1.91
N LEU A 171 -23.37 -6.81 0.59
CA LEU A 171 -24.21 -5.80 -0.05
C LEU A 171 -25.69 -6.02 0.27
N LEU A 172 -26.17 -7.25 0.24
CA LEU A 172 -27.57 -7.58 0.57
C LEU A 172 -27.90 -7.38 2.04
N GLN A 173 -26.98 -7.75 2.95
CA GLN A 173 -27.17 -7.61 4.39
C GLN A 173 -27.29 -6.14 4.84
N GLY A 174 -26.54 -5.24 4.21
CA GLY A 174 -26.59 -3.81 4.53
C GLY A 174 -27.78 -3.05 3.93
N LEU A 175 -28.57 -3.65 3.03
CA LEU A 175 -29.79 -3.02 2.50
C LEU A 175 -30.86 -2.89 3.60
N THR A 176 -31.55 -1.75 3.62
CA THR A 176 -32.65 -1.47 4.54
C THR A 176 -33.87 -2.37 4.29
N ALA A 177 -34.80 -2.41 5.25
CA ALA A 177 -36.01 -3.23 5.19
C ALA A 177 -36.88 -2.99 3.94
N LYS A 178 -36.79 -1.80 3.34
CA LYS A 178 -37.44 -1.44 2.07
C LYS A 178 -37.05 -2.36 0.90
N TYR A 179 -35.91 -3.03 0.99
CA TYR A 179 -35.39 -3.94 -0.04
C TYR A 179 -35.53 -5.42 0.32
N LYS A 180 -36.34 -5.78 1.33
CA LYS A 180 -36.48 -7.17 1.81
C LYS A 180 -36.87 -8.15 0.70
N SER A 181 -37.87 -7.82 -0.13
CA SER A 181 -38.30 -8.68 -1.25
C SER A 181 -37.21 -8.88 -2.30
N PHE A 182 -36.39 -7.84 -2.55
CA PHE A 182 -35.23 -7.93 -3.43
C PHE A 182 -34.15 -8.85 -2.85
N ARG A 183 -33.85 -8.72 -1.54
CA ARG A 183 -32.89 -9.59 -0.85
C ARG A 183 -33.25 -11.07 -0.97
N THR A 184 -34.51 -11.42 -0.70
CA THR A 184 -34.99 -12.80 -0.80
C THR A 184 -34.89 -13.32 -2.23
N ASN A 185 -35.28 -12.53 -3.23
CA ASN A 185 -35.20 -12.95 -4.64
C ASN A 185 -33.76 -13.23 -5.09
N VAL A 186 -32.79 -12.41 -4.67
CA VAL A 186 -31.38 -12.57 -5.06
C VAL A 186 -30.73 -13.75 -4.32
N GLN A 187 -31.05 -13.99 -3.04
CA GLN A 187 -30.52 -15.11 -2.27
C GLN A 187 -30.93 -16.49 -2.81
N HIS A 188 -32.11 -16.58 -3.44
CA HIS A 188 -32.58 -17.83 -4.05
C HIS A 188 -32.07 -18.08 -5.48
N ARG A 189 -31.24 -17.19 -6.04
CA ARG A 189 -30.62 -17.42 -7.35
C ARG A 189 -29.28 -18.15 -7.19
N VAL A 190 -29.21 -19.37 -7.73
CA VAL A 190 -27.97 -20.14 -7.87
C VAL A 190 -27.53 -20.17 -9.34
N PRO A 191 -26.29 -19.75 -9.67
CA PRO A 191 -25.30 -19.15 -8.80
C PRO A 191 -25.64 -17.68 -8.49
N LEU A 192 -25.12 -17.16 -7.37
CA LEU A 192 -25.23 -15.74 -7.02
C LEU A 192 -24.73 -14.88 -8.19
N PRO A 193 -25.38 -13.74 -8.51
CA PRO A 193 -25.02 -12.95 -9.67
C PRO A 193 -23.57 -12.47 -9.58
N ARG A 194 -22.72 -13.01 -10.45
CA ARG A 194 -21.30 -12.63 -10.56
C ARG A 194 -21.22 -11.14 -10.89
N SER A 195 -20.71 -10.35 -9.95
CA SER A 195 -20.68 -8.90 -10.09
C SER A 195 -19.59 -8.49 -11.09
N ARG A 196 -20.02 -7.92 -12.21
CA ARG A 196 -19.20 -6.96 -12.96
C ARG A 196 -19.96 -5.88 -13.71
N ARG A 197 -21.28 -5.98 -13.89
CA ARG A 197 -22.13 -4.92 -14.48
C ARG A 197 -23.64 -5.18 -14.46
N SER A 198 -24.10 -6.40 -14.14
CA SER A 198 -25.45 -6.86 -14.46
C SER A 198 -26.54 -6.58 -13.41
N ALA A 199 -26.21 -6.48 -12.11
CA ALA A 199 -27.24 -6.28 -11.08
C ALA A 199 -27.75 -4.83 -10.97
N LEU A 200 -26.88 -3.83 -11.19
CA LEU A 200 -27.24 -2.40 -11.08
C LEU A 200 -27.82 -1.81 -12.37
N CYS A 201 -27.51 -2.36 -13.55
CA CYS A 201 -28.12 -1.91 -14.81
C CYS A 201 -29.61 -2.25 -14.92
N TRP A 202 -30.10 -3.25 -14.17
CA TRP A 202 -31.51 -3.67 -14.23
C TRP A 202 -32.48 -2.67 -13.58
N ASN A 203 -32.03 -1.85 -12.62
CA ASN A 203 -32.91 -0.89 -11.94
C ASN A 203 -33.06 0.48 -12.64
N SER A 204 -32.40 0.70 -13.78
CA SER A 204 -32.63 1.93 -14.58
C SER A 204 -33.88 1.89 -15.46
N LYS A 205 -34.60 0.74 -15.51
CA LYS A 205 -35.77 0.54 -16.38
C LYS A 205 -37.09 0.27 -15.64
N ARG A 206 -37.14 0.37 -14.31
CA ARG A 206 -38.40 0.24 -13.55
C ARG A 206 -38.49 1.28 -12.44
N THR A 207 -38.71 2.52 -12.84
CA THR A 207 -39.49 3.48 -12.05
C THR A 207 -40.96 3.27 -12.39
N PRO A 208 -41.83 2.87 -11.44
CA PRO A 208 -43.25 3.16 -11.58
C PRO A 208 -43.52 4.58 -11.06
N VAL A 209 -44.32 5.31 -11.83
CA VAL A 209 -45.18 6.42 -11.37
C VAL A 209 -46.08 5.92 -10.24
#